data_AF-A0A7C1PSG9-F1
#
_entry.id   AF-A0A7C1PSG9-F1
#
_cell.length_a   1.000
_cell.length_b   1.000
_cell.length_c   1.000
_cell.angle_alpha   90.00
_cell.angle_beta   90.00
_cell.angle_gamma   90.00
#
_symmetry.space_group_name_H-M   'P 1'
#
loop_
_entity.id
_entity.type
_entity.pdbx_description
1 polymer ?
#
loop_
_entity_poly.entity_id
_entity_poly.type
_entity_poly.pdbx_seq_one_letter_code
_entity_poly.pdbx_strand_id
1 'polypeptide(L)'
;MKFHKANREILTKQLLIEMANVRTEETGLPMVIYIRPRSKYIKHGPSIRVSKIYGNNISSSGLFSITISDNPKVTHKRTGDIEPKDIESVKEFIRKNQEPLFDLWYNRISPTEAVNKFDKVLTKGAK
;
A
#
# COMPACT_ATOMS: atom_id res chain seq x y z
N MET A 1 -50.24 -10.57 -5.79
CA MET A 1 -49.00 -10.92 -6.51
C MET A 1 -47.83 -10.28 -5.77
N LYS A 2 -47.05 -11.07 -5.03
CA LYS A 2 -45.98 -10.59 -4.13
C LYS A 2 -44.67 -10.44 -4.91
N PHE A 3 -44.32 -9.22 -5.34
CA PHE A 3 -42.96 -8.95 -5.78
C PHE A 3 -42.07 -8.84 -4.55
N HIS A 4 -41.25 -9.89 -4.33
CA HIS A 4 -40.23 -9.92 -3.29
C HIS A 4 -39.21 -8.82 -3.55
N LYS A 5 -39.08 -7.91 -2.58
CA LYS A 5 -38.05 -6.87 -2.50
C LYS A 5 -36.71 -7.52 -2.11
N ALA A 6 -36.27 -8.51 -2.88
CA ALA A 6 -35.01 -9.20 -2.68
C ALA A 6 -33.91 -8.51 -3.50
N ASN A 7 -32.74 -8.36 -2.88
CA ASN A 7 -31.45 -7.96 -3.47
C ASN A 7 -31.14 -6.45 -3.55
N ARG A 8 -31.57 -5.67 -2.54
CA ARG A 8 -30.91 -4.39 -2.19
C ARG A 8 -29.86 -4.53 -1.07
N GLU A 9 -29.63 -5.75 -0.62
CA GLU A 9 -28.57 -6.15 0.29
C GLU A 9 -27.66 -7.11 -0.49
N ILE A 10 -26.34 -7.07 -0.25
CA ILE A 10 -25.27 -7.73 -1.05
C ILE A 10 -24.82 -6.94 -2.30
N LEU A 11 -25.02 -5.61 -2.30
CA LEU A 11 -24.03 -4.68 -2.87
C LEU A 11 -23.39 -3.89 -1.71
N THR A 12 -23.01 -4.60 -0.65
CA THR A 12 -21.92 -4.17 0.23
C THR A 12 -20.68 -4.11 -0.68
N LYS A 13 -20.40 -3.03 -1.40
CA LYS A 13 -19.79 -1.79 -0.89
C LYS A 13 -18.55 -2.03 0.00
N GLN A 14 -18.01 -3.25 0.00
CA GLN A 14 -16.60 -3.44 -0.29
C GLN A 14 -16.42 -2.78 -1.67
N LEU A 15 -16.22 -1.46 -1.81
CA LEU A 15 -14.88 -0.90 -1.71
C LEU A 15 -13.87 -1.98 -2.10
N LEU A 16 -13.99 -2.46 -3.34
CA LEU A 16 -12.83 -2.80 -4.16
C LEU A 16 -11.94 -1.56 -4.09
N ILE A 17 -11.14 -1.47 -3.04
CA ILE A 17 -10.05 -0.53 -3.00
C ILE A 17 -9.09 -1.14 -4.02
N GLU A 18 -9.14 -0.64 -5.26
CA GLU A 18 -8.21 -0.98 -6.33
C GLU A 18 -6.80 -0.59 -5.83
N MET A 19 -6.18 -1.51 -5.10
CA MET A 19 -4.79 -1.42 -4.67
C MET A 19 -4.04 -2.51 -5.40
N ALA A 20 -2.90 -2.16 -5.97
CA ALA A 20 -1.94 -3.15 -6.39
C ALA A 20 -1.16 -3.62 -5.17
N ASN A 21 -1.07 -4.93 -5.02
CA ASN A 21 -0.21 -5.57 -4.03
C ASN A 21 1.17 -5.70 -4.67
N VAL A 22 2.20 -5.15 -4.04
CA VAL A 22 3.58 -5.19 -4.53
C VAL A 22 4.39 -6.05 -3.58
N ARG A 23 4.93 -7.15 -4.12
CA ARG A 23 5.56 -8.23 -3.37
C ARG A 23 7.00 -7.89 -2.99
N THR A 24 7.58 -8.76 -2.14
CA THR A 24 8.93 -8.55 -1.61
C THR A 24 9.99 -8.54 -2.71
N GLU A 25 9.82 -9.37 -3.75
CA GLU A 25 10.73 -9.44 -4.90
C GLU A 25 10.71 -8.17 -5.78
N GLU A 26 9.60 -7.42 -5.78
CA GLU A 26 9.42 -6.21 -6.56
C GLU A 26 9.97 -4.97 -5.85
N THR A 27 9.98 -4.97 -4.51
CA THR A 27 10.40 -3.81 -3.69
C THR A 27 11.73 -4.00 -2.97
N GLY A 28 12.13 -5.24 -2.72
CA GLY A 28 13.22 -5.60 -1.80
C GLY A 28 12.87 -5.45 -0.31
N LEU A 29 11.62 -5.09 0.04
CA LEU A 29 11.15 -5.01 1.42
C LEU A 29 10.81 -6.41 1.95
N PRO A 30 10.87 -6.65 3.28
CA PRO A 30 10.53 -7.95 3.84
C PRO A 30 9.01 -8.19 3.98
N MET A 31 8.16 -7.32 3.42
CA MET A 31 6.70 -7.48 3.44
C MET A 31 6.04 -6.87 2.19
N VAL A 32 4.80 -7.29 1.92
CA VAL A 32 3.97 -6.70 0.86
C VAL A 32 3.61 -5.25 1.20
N ILE A 33 3.69 -4.37 0.19
CA ILE A 33 3.10 -3.03 0.23
C ILE A 33 1.90 -2.94 -0.71
N TYR A 34 1.03 -1.97 -0.46
CA TYR A 34 -0.17 -1.74 -1.24
C TYR A 34 -0.18 -0.31 -1.72
N ILE A 35 -0.19 -0.14 -3.03
CA ILE A 35 -0.18 1.14 -3.71
C ILE A 35 -1.51 1.34 -4.45
N ARG A 36 -1.94 2.59 -4.58
CA ARG A 36 -3.17 2.92 -5.30
C ARG A 36 -3.16 4.35 -5.80
N PRO A 37 -3.90 4.65 -6.87
CA PRO A 37 -4.21 6.02 -7.22
C PRO A 37 -5.12 6.67 -6.16
N ARG A 38 -5.15 8.01 -6.17
CA ARG A 38 -6.13 8.77 -5.40
C ARG A 38 -7.53 8.48 -5.93
N SER A 39 -8.47 8.29 -5.01
CA SER A 39 -9.90 8.20 -5.32
C SER A 39 -10.66 9.32 -4.62
N LYS A 40 -11.84 9.65 -5.14
CA LYS A 40 -12.74 10.67 -4.59
C LYS A 40 -13.18 10.41 -3.13
N TYR A 41 -13.00 9.19 -2.64
CA TYR A 41 -13.38 8.79 -1.28
C TYR A 41 -12.22 8.92 -0.26
N ILE A 42 -11.00 9.21 -0.73
CA ILE A 42 -9.82 9.36 0.13
C ILE A 42 -9.69 10.82 0.54
N LYS A 43 -9.81 11.08 1.84
CA LYS A 43 -9.66 12.43 2.43
C LYS A 43 -8.26 12.73 2.95
N HIS A 44 -7.36 11.75 2.95
CA HIS A 44 -6.00 11.87 3.45
C HIS A 44 -5.03 12.20 2.31
N GLY A 45 -3.83 12.66 2.66
CA GLY A 45 -2.76 12.89 1.69
C GLY A 45 -2.18 11.59 1.08
N PRO A 46 -1.22 11.74 0.15
CA PRO A 46 -0.48 10.63 -0.45
C PRO A 46 0.12 9.67 0.58
N SER A 47 -0.17 8.38 0.45
CA SER A 47 0.32 7.34 1.35
C SER A 47 0.26 5.96 0.70
N ILE A 48 1.19 5.08 1.08
CA ILE A 48 1.08 3.64 0.81
C ILE A 48 0.54 2.91 2.04
N ARG A 49 0.03 1.69 1.86
CA ARG A 49 -0.19 0.77 2.99
C ARG A 49 0.88 -0.29 3.01
N VAL A 50 1.17 -0.77 4.21
CA VAL A 50 2.24 -1.73 4.49
C VAL A 50 1.64 -2.86 5.30
N SER A 51 1.94 -4.10 4.90
CA SER A 51 1.56 -5.29 5.67
C SER A 51 2.28 -5.32 7.02
N LYS A 52 1.57 -5.74 8.07
CA LYS A 52 2.18 -6.08 9.37
C LYS A 52 2.69 -7.52 9.44
N ILE A 53 2.53 -8.27 8.35
CA ILE A 53 2.94 -9.66 8.23
C ILE A 53 4.12 -9.70 7.26
N TYR A 54 5.25 -10.24 7.71
CA TYR A 54 6.42 -10.46 6.87
C TYR A 54 6.14 -11.46 5.74
N GLY A 55 6.97 -11.38 4.70
CA GLY A 55 6.89 -12.20 3.51
C GLY A 55 5.81 -11.74 2.53
N ASN A 56 5.37 -12.69 1.70
CA ASN A 56 4.55 -12.46 0.52
C ASN A 56 3.05 -12.71 0.74
N ASN A 57 2.62 -12.74 2.01
CA ASN A 57 1.24 -12.97 2.39
C ASN A 57 0.39 -11.71 2.14
N ILE A 58 -0.63 -11.85 1.30
CA ILE A 58 -1.58 -10.77 1.00
C ILE A 58 -2.71 -10.84 2.03
N SER A 59 -2.83 -9.81 2.87
CA SER A 59 -3.93 -9.67 3.82
C SER A 59 -4.49 -8.25 3.80
N SER A 60 -5.81 -8.12 3.75
CA SER A 60 -6.48 -6.83 3.91
C SER A 60 -6.62 -6.42 5.39
N SER A 61 -6.42 -7.37 6.31
CA SER A 61 -6.34 -7.13 7.75
C SER A 61 -4.88 -6.91 8.16
N GLY A 62 -4.65 -6.07 9.17
CA GLY A 62 -3.29 -5.85 9.68
C GLY A 62 -2.42 -5.00 8.75
N LEU A 63 -2.93 -3.85 8.30
CA LEU A 63 -2.16 -2.86 7.55
C LEU A 63 -1.87 -1.62 8.40
N PHE A 64 -0.78 -0.93 8.10
CA PHE A 64 -0.54 0.45 8.54
C PHE A 64 -0.20 1.33 7.34
N SER A 65 -0.17 2.65 7.51
CA SER A 65 0.06 3.59 6.41
C SER A 65 1.27 4.48 6.68
N ILE A 66 2.02 4.74 5.62
CA ILE A 66 3.16 5.67 5.62
C ILE A 66 2.93 6.70 4.51
N THR A 67 3.14 7.98 4.83
CA THR A 67 2.99 9.08 3.86
C THR A 67 4.03 9.01 2.74
N ILE A 68 3.66 9.44 1.54
CA ILE A 68 4.59 9.69 0.43
C ILE A 68 4.99 11.17 0.52
N SER A 69 6.25 11.43 0.85
CA SER A 69 6.81 12.77 1.10
C SER A 69 8.33 12.67 1.36
N ASP A 70 9.08 13.77 1.26
CA ASP A 70 10.53 13.78 1.53
C ASP A 70 10.91 13.26 2.93
N ASN A 71 10.01 13.45 3.91
CA ASN A 71 10.11 12.88 5.24
C ASN A 71 8.90 11.98 5.56
N PRO A 72 8.89 10.71 5.09
CA PRO A 72 7.77 9.79 5.28
C PRO A 72 7.45 9.53 6.75
N LYS A 73 6.16 9.61 7.11
CA LYS A 73 5.67 9.42 8.48
C LYS A 73 4.63 8.32 8.52
N VAL A 74 4.69 7.49 9.56
CA VAL A 74 3.63 6.54 9.88
C VAL A 74 2.41 7.34 10.37
N THR A 75 1.25 7.20 9.72
CA THR A 75 0.07 8.01 10.05
C THR A 75 -0.73 7.47 11.24
N HIS A 76 -0.54 6.20 11.60
CA HIS A 76 -1.19 5.56 12.74
C HIS A 76 -0.17 4.83 13.61
N LYS A 77 -0.16 5.11 14.93
CA LYS A 77 0.88 4.66 15.87
C LYS A 77 1.05 3.14 15.99
N ARG A 78 0.14 2.32 15.46
CA ARG A 78 0.18 0.85 15.61
C ARG A 78 0.75 0.18 14.37
N THR A 79 2.05 -0.03 14.35
CA THR A 79 2.77 -0.83 13.33
C THR A 79 2.76 -2.33 13.64
N GLY A 80 2.25 -2.75 14.81
CA GLY A 80 2.31 -4.14 15.24
C GLY A 80 3.74 -4.52 15.62
N ASP A 81 4.12 -5.76 15.31
CA ASP A 81 5.43 -6.32 15.65
C ASP A 81 6.49 -6.10 14.55
N ILE A 82 6.24 -5.17 13.63
CA ILE A 82 7.22 -4.79 12.61
C ILE A 82 8.40 -4.07 13.28
N GLU A 83 9.62 -4.51 12.97
CA GLU A 83 10.82 -3.96 13.55
C GLU A 83 11.06 -2.52 13.06
N PRO A 84 11.60 -1.62 13.90
CA PRO A 84 11.93 -0.25 13.50
C PRO A 84 12.82 -0.16 12.25
N LYS A 85 13.78 -1.09 12.09
CA LYS A 85 14.68 -1.14 10.92
C LYS A 85 13.92 -1.38 9.60
N ASP A 86 12.87 -2.18 9.66
CA ASP A 86 12.06 -2.50 8.49
C ASP A 86 11.10 -1.36 8.16
N ILE A 87 10.59 -0.65 9.17
CA ILE A 87 9.88 0.62 8.96
C ILE A 87 10.77 1.63 8.25
N GLU A 88 12.03 1.79 8.69
CA GLU A 88 12.98 2.68 8.01
C GLU A 88 13.29 2.22 6.58
N SER A 89 13.39 0.92 6.33
CA SER A 89 13.54 0.37 4.97
C SER A 89 12.35 0.75 4.07
N VAL A 90 11.12 0.73 4.59
CA VAL A 90 9.95 1.20 3.84
C VAL A 90 10.02 2.70 3.58
N LYS A 91 10.48 3.51 4.54
CA LYS A 91 10.65 4.95 4.33
C LYS A 91 11.74 5.25 3.30
N GLU A 92 12.84 4.52 3.31
CA GLU A 92 13.89 4.60 2.30
C GLU A 92 13.34 4.25 0.91
N PHE A 93 12.58 3.16 0.81
CA PHE A 93 11.89 2.78 -0.41
C PHE A 93 10.98 3.91 -0.93
N ILE A 94 10.20 4.54 -0.05
CA ILE A 94 9.33 5.68 -0.43
C ILE A 94 10.16 6.85 -0.95
N ARG A 95 11.26 7.21 -0.28
CA ARG A 95 12.11 8.34 -0.72
C ARG A 95 12.74 8.06 -2.08
N LYS A 96 13.24 6.84 -2.28
CA LYS A 96 13.87 6.40 -3.54
C LYS A 96 12.87 6.37 -4.69
N ASN A 97 11.62 6.02 -4.41
CA ASN A 97 10.56 5.82 -5.40
C ASN A 97 9.49 6.90 -5.37
N GLN A 98 9.83 8.10 -4.89
CA GLN A 98 8.85 9.14 -4.62
C GLN A 98 8.12 9.61 -5.89
N GLU A 99 8.83 9.78 -6.99
CA GLU A 99 8.27 10.20 -8.28
C GLU A 99 7.22 9.21 -8.81
N PRO A 100 7.52 7.91 -9.04
CA PRO A 100 6.51 6.97 -9.54
C PRO A 100 5.36 6.77 -8.54
N LEU A 101 5.60 6.88 -7.23
CA LEU A 101 4.53 6.83 -6.22
C LEU A 101 3.59 8.03 -6.31
N PHE A 102 4.10 9.25 -6.54
CA PHE A 102 3.27 10.42 -6.75
C PHE A 102 2.54 10.37 -8.09
N ASP A 103 3.20 9.95 -9.16
CA ASP A 103 2.55 9.83 -10.47
C ASP A 103 1.39 8.83 -10.41
N LEU A 104 1.57 7.70 -9.72
CA LEU A 104 0.47 6.78 -9.45
C LEU A 104 -0.62 7.45 -8.63
N TRP A 105 -0.26 8.10 -7.52
CA TRP A 105 -1.23 8.75 -6.63
C TRP A 105 -2.09 9.78 -7.37
N TYR A 106 -1.50 10.57 -8.25
CA TYR A 106 -2.21 11.57 -9.05
C TYR A 106 -2.79 11.00 -10.35
N ASN A 107 -2.83 9.66 -10.49
CA ASN A 107 -3.44 8.94 -11.61
C ASN A 107 -2.82 9.28 -12.97
N ARG A 108 -1.51 9.55 -13.00
CA ARG A 108 -0.73 9.84 -14.22
C ARG A 108 -0.16 8.57 -14.86
N ILE A 109 0.03 7.52 -14.07
CA ILE A 109 0.48 6.19 -14.50
C ILE A 109 -0.34 5.11 -13.81
N SER A 110 -0.40 3.93 -14.44
CA SER A 110 -1.01 2.72 -13.86
C SER A 110 -0.14 2.11 -12.74
N PRO A 111 -0.71 1.25 -11.88
CA PRO A 111 0.09 0.55 -10.88
C PRO A 111 1.22 -0.31 -11.47
N THR A 112 0.99 -0.96 -12.62
CA THR A 112 2.01 -1.76 -13.31
C THR A 112 3.18 -0.89 -13.78
N GLU A 113 2.89 0.27 -14.38
CA GLU A 113 3.92 1.22 -14.79
C GLU A 113 4.71 1.77 -13.60
N ALA A 114 4.04 2.03 -12.47
CA ALA A 114 4.70 2.47 -11.25
C ALA A 114 5.69 1.41 -10.73
N VAL A 115 5.26 0.14 -10.68
CA VAL A 115 6.12 -0.98 -10.24
C VAL A 115 7.32 -1.16 -11.16
N ASN A 116 7.15 -1.04 -12.48
CA ASN A 116 8.26 -1.13 -13.43
C ASN A 116 9.31 -0.03 -13.27
N LYS A 117 8.93 1.11 -12.66
CA LYS A 117 9.83 2.22 -12.36
C LYS A 117 10.44 2.15 -10.95
N PHE A 118 10.07 1.15 -10.13
CA PHE A 118 10.59 1.08 -8.78
C PHE A 118 12.04 0.59 -8.74
N ASP A 119 12.84 1.36 -8.03
CA ASP A 119 14.12 0.91 -7.53
C ASP A 119 13.95 0.14 -6.23
N LYS A 120 14.47 -1.09 -6.20
CA LYS A 120 14.46 -1.93 -5.00
C LYS A 120 15.37 -1.35 -3.92
N VAL A 121 14.99 -1.59 -2.67
CA VAL A 121 15.89 -1.42 -1.52
C VAL A 121 16.58 -2.75 -1.22
N LEU A 122 17.90 -2.75 -1.07
CA LEU A 122 18.63 -3.96 -0.71
C LEU A 122 18.50 -4.15 0.80
N THR A 123 17.55 -4.96 1.23
CA THR A 123 17.51 -5.39 2.62
C THR A 123 18.65 -6.39 2.83
N LYS A 124 19.61 -6.02 3.68
CA LYS A 124 20.64 -6.99 4.14
C LYS A 124 19.88 -8.09 4.86
N GLY A 125 19.90 -9.29 4.28
CA GLY A 125 19.00 -10.39 4.59
C GLY A 125 18.69 -10.54 6.07
N ALA A 126 17.40 -10.65 6.37
CA ALA A 126 16.96 -11.24 7.63
C ALA A 126 17.61 -12.63 7.72
N LYS A 127 18.45 -12.80 8.74
CA LYS A 127 18.94 -14.13 9.16
C LYS A 127 17.79 -14.91 9.78
#